data_AF-A0A7J8X3Z1-F1
#
_entry.id   AF-A0A7J8X3Z1-F1
#
_cell.length_a   1.000
_cell.length_b   1.000
_cell.length_c   1.000
_cell.angle_alpha   90.00
_cell.angle_beta   90.00
_cell.angle_gamma   90.00
#
_symmetry.space_group_name_H-M   'P 1'
#
loop_
_entity.id
_entity.type
_entity.pdbx_description
1 polymer ?
#
loop_
_entity_poly.entity_id
_entity_poly.type
_entity_poly.pdbx_seq_one_letter_code
_entity_poly.pdbx_strand_id
1 'polypeptide(L)'
;MRRVGKIPKLLPHRLFPFARYSIWLDSKLRLQRDPLQLLDYFLWRKGHEYAISNHYDRHCVWEEVAQNKKLNKYNHTVIDEQFDFYQADGLKRFDASDPNKLLPSNVPEGSFIVRAHTPMSNLFSCLWFNEVERFTPRDQLSFAYTYQKLRRTNPDKPFYLNMFKVKKL
;
A
#
# COMPACT_ATOMS: atom_id res chain seq x y z
N MET A 1 -12.19 -12.75 -10.79
CA MET A 1 -11.07 -12.19 -11.60
C MET A 1 -10.22 -11.12 -10.90
N ARG A 2 -10.71 -10.31 -9.93
CA ARG A 2 -9.90 -9.22 -9.29
C ARG A 2 -8.68 -9.67 -8.47
N ARG A 3 -8.65 -10.90 -7.96
CA ARG A 3 -7.57 -11.44 -7.12
C ARG A 3 -6.33 -11.87 -7.92
N VAL A 4 -6.52 -12.39 -9.13
CA VAL A 4 -5.41 -12.81 -10.00
C VAL A 4 -4.44 -11.66 -10.29
N GLY A 5 -4.97 -10.45 -10.51
CA GLY A 5 -4.15 -9.26 -10.72
C GLY A 5 -3.32 -8.82 -9.50
N LYS A 6 -3.59 -9.37 -8.30
CA LYS A 6 -2.85 -9.05 -7.08
C LYS A 6 -1.50 -9.76 -7.01
N ILE A 7 -1.36 -10.92 -7.65
CA ILE A 7 -0.08 -11.64 -7.71
C ILE A 7 0.99 -10.81 -8.42
N PRO A 8 0.84 -10.38 -9.69
CA PRO A 8 1.86 -9.56 -10.34
C PRO A 8 1.98 -8.16 -9.71
N LYS A 9 0.91 -7.65 -9.08
CA LYS A 9 0.92 -6.36 -8.39
C LYS A 9 1.72 -6.38 -7.11
N LEU A 10 1.57 -7.39 -6.26
CA LEU A 10 2.13 -7.41 -4.90
C LEU A 10 3.32 -8.35 -4.78
N LEU A 11 3.42 -9.41 -5.60
CA LEU A 11 4.47 -10.42 -5.48
C LEU A 11 5.45 -10.46 -6.67
N PRO A 12 5.87 -9.32 -7.29
CA PRO A 12 6.79 -9.38 -8.43
C PRO A 12 8.15 -9.98 -8.04
N HIS A 13 8.59 -9.83 -6.78
CA HIS A 13 9.84 -10.42 -6.28
C HIS A 13 9.80 -11.96 -6.25
N ARG A 14 8.60 -12.57 -6.27
CA ARG A 14 8.43 -14.03 -6.40
C ARG A 14 8.41 -14.47 -7.85
N LEU A 15 7.83 -13.65 -8.73
CA LEU A 15 7.73 -13.94 -10.16
C LEU A 15 9.06 -13.71 -10.89
N PHE A 16 9.86 -12.75 -10.42
CA PHE A 16 11.13 -12.34 -11.03
C PHE A 16 12.23 -12.34 -9.96
N PRO A 17 12.73 -13.52 -9.55
CA PRO A 17 13.62 -13.64 -8.38
C PRO A 17 14.98 -12.96 -8.54
N PHE A 18 15.40 -12.68 -9.78
CA PHE A 18 16.64 -11.96 -10.08
C PHE A 18 16.44 -10.46 -10.29
N ALA A 19 15.20 -9.97 -10.31
CA ALA A 19 14.95 -8.55 -10.38
C ALA A 19 15.35 -7.88 -9.06
N ARG A 20 16.05 -6.75 -9.15
CA ARG A 20 16.38 -5.92 -7.97
C ARG A 20 15.31 -4.86 -7.70
N TYR A 21 14.56 -4.51 -8.73
CA TYR A 21 13.55 -3.46 -8.69
C TYR A 21 12.33 -3.87 -9.49
N SER A 22 11.17 -3.29 -9.17
CA SER A 22 9.95 -3.45 -9.97
C SER A 22 9.11 -2.18 -9.95
N ILE A 23 8.42 -1.92 -11.05
CA ILE A 23 7.44 -0.84 -11.19
C ILE A 23 6.10 -1.48 -11.56
N TRP A 24 5.09 -1.30 -10.71
CA TRP A 24 3.70 -1.60 -11.05
C TRP A 24 3.01 -0.35 -11.57
N LEU A 25 2.30 -0.51 -12.69
CA LEU A 25 1.50 0.53 -13.31
C LEU A 25 0.13 -0.06 -13.68
N ASP A 26 -0.95 0.49 -13.16
CA ASP A 26 -2.30 0.12 -13.59
C ASP A 26 -2.48 0.44 -15.08
N SER A 27 -3.27 -0.37 -15.79
CA SER A 27 -3.55 -0.22 -17.23
C SER A 27 -4.18 1.12 -17.63
N LYS A 28 -4.74 1.86 -16.67
CA LYS A 28 -5.28 3.21 -16.86
C LYS A 28 -4.19 4.30 -16.99
N LEU A 29 -2.94 3.97 -16.69
CA LEU A 29 -1.82 4.90 -16.72
C LEU A 29 -0.85 4.58 -17.86
N ARG A 30 -0.09 5.59 -18.28
CA ARG A 30 1.00 5.45 -19.25
C ARG A 30 2.28 5.99 -18.66
N LEU A 31 3.37 5.24 -18.76
CA LEU A 31 4.68 5.69 -18.32
C LEU A 31 5.23 6.72 -19.32
N GLN A 32 5.52 7.93 -18.85
CA GLN A 32 6.01 9.04 -19.69
C GLN A 32 7.50 9.34 -19.48
N ARG A 33 8.16 8.63 -18.57
CA ARG A 33 9.55 8.90 -18.14
C ARG A 33 10.33 7.59 -18.10
N ASP A 34 11.65 7.73 -18.22
CA ASP A 34 12.58 6.61 -18.11
C ASP A 34 12.40 5.90 -16.75
N PRO A 35 12.22 4.56 -16.72
CA PRO A 35 12.12 3.79 -15.48
C PRO A 35 13.25 4.04 -14.47
N LEU A 36 14.49 4.23 -14.92
CA LEU A 36 15.64 4.50 -14.04
C LEU A 36 15.52 5.86 -13.36
N GLN A 37 15.00 6.88 -14.05
CA GLN A 37 14.74 8.19 -13.43
C GLN A 37 13.67 8.08 -12.33
N LEU A 38 12.71 7.17 -12.49
CA LEU A 38 11.69 6.90 -11.45
C LEU A 38 12.32 6.19 -10.24
N LEU A 39 13.22 5.24 -10.45
CA LEU A 39 13.96 4.62 -9.35
C LEU A 39 14.80 5.65 -8.59
N ASP A 40 15.51 6.51 -9.32
CA ASP A 40 16.30 7.59 -8.73
C ASP A 40 15.41 8.52 -7.88
N TYR A 41 14.34 9.05 -8.47
CA TYR A 41 13.47 10.02 -7.84
C TYR A 41 12.71 9.46 -6.62
N PHE A 42 12.12 8.26 -6.75
CA PHE A 42 11.25 7.71 -5.72
C PHE A 42 11.99 6.93 -4.63
N LEU A 43 13.12 6.30 -4.98
CA LEU A 43 13.86 5.41 -4.10
C LEU A 43 15.23 5.99 -3.71
N TRP A 44 16.14 6.14 -4.66
CA TRP A 44 17.57 6.33 -4.36
C TRP A 44 17.90 7.65 -3.66
N ARG A 45 17.35 8.79 -4.12
CA ARG A 45 17.66 10.13 -3.58
C ARG A 45 17.42 10.28 -2.07
N LYS A 46 16.50 9.49 -1.51
CA LYS A 46 16.09 9.56 -0.10
C LYS A 46 16.25 8.23 0.64
N GLY A 47 16.93 7.25 0.03
CA GLY A 47 17.14 5.94 0.64
C GLY A 47 15.85 5.16 0.92
N HIS A 48 14.80 5.33 0.11
CA HIS A 48 13.59 4.55 0.22
C HIS A 48 13.70 3.22 -0.52
N GLU A 49 12.97 2.22 -0.05
CA GLU A 49 12.90 0.89 -0.66
C GLU A 49 11.53 0.61 -1.30
N TYR A 50 10.51 1.40 -0.95
CA TYR A 50 9.15 1.26 -1.44
C TYR A 50 8.56 2.63 -1.68
N ALA A 51 7.86 2.81 -2.80
CA ALA A 51 7.11 4.02 -3.08
C ALA A 51 5.72 3.69 -3.63
N ILE A 52 4.71 4.41 -3.18
CA ILE A 52 3.32 4.24 -3.61
C ILE A 52 2.59 5.57 -3.63
N SER A 53 1.71 5.76 -4.61
CA SER A 53 0.88 6.95 -4.65
C SER A 53 -0.07 7.00 -3.47
N ASN A 54 -0.29 8.20 -2.94
CA ASN A 54 -1.36 8.50 -2.00
C ASN A 54 -2.70 8.61 -2.74
N HIS A 55 -3.78 8.22 -2.09
CA HIS A 55 -5.11 8.54 -2.58
C HIS A 55 -5.36 10.05 -2.54
N TYR A 56 -6.05 10.56 -3.55
CA TYR A 56 -6.14 12.01 -3.84
C TYR A 56 -7.17 12.77 -2.99
N ASP A 57 -7.99 12.06 -2.22
CA ASP A 57 -9.16 12.61 -1.52
C ASP A 57 -9.26 12.06 -0.09
N ARG A 58 -9.41 10.74 0.03
CA ARG A 58 -9.46 10.05 1.33
C ARG A 58 -8.07 9.77 1.90
N HIS A 59 -7.95 9.92 3.23
CA HIS A 59 -6.69 9.71 3.96
C HIS A 59 -6.82 8.76 5.14
N CYS A 60 -8.05 8.46 5.58
CA CYS A 60 -8.30 7.57 6.71
C CYS A 60 -9.02 6.28 6.28
N VAL A 61 -8.64 5.14 6.88
CA VAL A 61 -9.30 3.84 6.61
C VAL A 61 -10.79 3.89 6.97
N TRP A 62 -11.17 4.62 8.02
CA TRP A 62 -12.56 4.80 8.44
C TRP A 62 -13.41 5.43 7.32
N GLU A 63 -12.86 6.44 6.64
CA GLU A 63 -13.51 7.10 5.50
C GLU A 63 -13.62 6.15 4.31
N GLU A 64 -12.56 5.37 4.03
CA GLU A 64 -12.54 4.39 2.95
C GLU A 64 -13.56 3.26 3.22
N VAL A 65 -13.68 2.76 4.45
CA VAL A 65 -14.69 1.77 4.85
C VAL A 65 -16.10 2.30 4.57
N ALA A 66 -16.42 3.49 5.11
CA ALA A 66 -17.73 4.12 4.89
C ALA A 66 -18.02 4.32 3.40
N GLN A 67 -17.03 4.74 2.61
CA GLN A 67 -17.18 4.96 1.19
C GLN A 67 -17.37 3.66 0.40
N ASN A 68 -16.69 2.57 0.75
CA ASN A 68 -16.89 1.27 0.09
C ASN A 68 -18.29 0.72 0.35
N LYS A 69 -18.82 0.87 1.57
CA LYS A 69 -20.18 0.48 1.93
C LYS A 69 -21.21 1.36 1.18
N LYS A 70 -21.05 2.68 1.23
CA LYS A 70 -21.92 3.64 0.51
C LYS A 70 -22.02 3.35 -0.99
N LEU A 71 -20.91 3.00 -1.62
CA LEU A 71 -20.84 2.69 -3.05
C LEU A 71 -21.11 1.22 -3.38
N ASN A 72 -21.49 0.38 -2.40
CA ASN A 72 -21.73 -1.06 -2.56
C ASN A 72 -20.61 -1.78 -3.34
N LYS A 73 -19.35 -1.42 -3.05
CA LYS A 73 -18.19 -1.96 -3.79
C LYS A 73 -17.90 -3.42 -3.45
N TYR A 74 -18.19 -3.81 -2.21
CA TYR A 74 -18.02 -5.15 -1.65
C TYR A 74 -19.11 -5.44 -0.63
N ASN A 75 -19.24 -6.71 -0.25
CA ASN A 75 -20.15 -7.15 0.80
C ASN A 75 -19.83 -6.43 2.11
N HIS A 76 -20.86 -5.84 2.74
CA HIS A 76 -20.73 -5.01 3.93
C HIS A 76 -20.25 -5.82 5.13
N THR A 77 -20.75 -7.04 5.32
CA THR A 77 -20.34 -7.94 6.41
C THR A 77 -18.85 -8.26 6.32
N VAL A 78 -18.33 -8.55 5.12
CA VAL A 78 -16.90 -8.84 4.94
C VAL A 78 -16.03 -7.60 5.20
N ILE A 79 -16.52 -6.40 4.85
CA ILE A 79 -15.83 -5.14 5.20
C ILE A 79 -15.81 -4.96 6.72
N ASP A 80 -16.94 -5.20 7.40
CA ASP A 80 -17.05 -5.04 8.84
C ASP A 80 -16.14 -6.04 9.57
N GLU A 81 -16.17 -7.32 9.22
CA GLU A 81 -15.27 -8.35 9.76
C GLU A 81 -13.78 -7.98 9.57
N GLN A 82 -13.40 -7.52 8.38
CA GLN A 82 -12.04 -7.07 8.08
C GLN A 82 -11.63 -5.91 8.99
N PHE A 83 -12.52 -4.93 9.14
CA PHE A 83 -12.22 -3.70 9.85
C PHE A 83 -12.20 -3.90 11.36
N ASP A 84 -13.16 -4.65 11.91
CA ASP A 84 -13.20 -5.05 13.32
C ASP A 84 -11.94 -5.84 13.69
N PHE A 85 -11.52 -6.77 12.83
CA PHE A 85 -10.26 -7.50 13.02
C PHE A 85 -9.05 -6.56 13.08
N TYR A 86 -8.97 -5.59 12.18
CA TYR A 86 -7.88 -4.60 12.18
C TYR A 86 -7.90 -3.71 13.41
N GLN A 87 -9.07 -3.25 13.84
CA GLN A 87 -9.21 -2.43 15.05
C GLN A 87 -8.79 -3.21 16.29
N ALA A 88 -9.24 -4.47 16.42
CA ALA A 88 -8.89 -5.33 17.54
C ALA A 88 -7.39 -5.63 17.61
N ASP A 89 -6.69 -5.74 16.48
CA ASP A 89 -5.24 -5.95 16.41
C ASP A 89 -4.42 -4.62 16.38
N GLY A 90 -5.07 -3.50 16.69
CA GLY A 90 -4.40 -2.23 16.98
C GLY A 90 -4.19 -1.30 15.79
N LEU A 91 -5.00 -1.38 14.74
CA LEU A 91 -5.07 -0.34 13.71
C LEU A 91 -5.47 0.99 14.36
N LYS A 92 -4.60 2.00 14.23
CA LYS A 92 -4.87 3.36 14.72
C LYS A 92 -5.50 4.22 13.64
N ARG A 93 -6.46 5.04 14.06
CA ARG A 93 -7.09 6.06 13.22
C ARG A 93 -6.05 7.06 12.73
N PHE A 94 -6.15 7.47 11.47
CA PHE A 94 -5.27 8.49 10.92
C PHE A 94 -5.55 9.84 11.59
N ASP A 95 -4.49 10.49 12.06
CA ASP A 95 -4.52 11.85 12.58
C ASP A 95 -3.56 12.71 11.75
N ALA A 96 -4.11 13.70 11.04
CA ALA A 96 -3.33 14.61 10.21
C ALA A 96 -2.46 15.55 11.07
N SER A 97 -2.90 15.86 12.29
CA SER A 97 -2.22 16.77 13.22
C SER A 97 -1.08 16.10 13.99
N ASP A 98 -1.05 14.78 14.07
CA ASP A 98 0.02 14.03 14.74
C ASP A 98 1.39 14.31 14.06
N PRO A 99 2.36 14.88 14.79
CA PRO A 99 3.71 15.10 14.27
C PRO A 99 4.49 13.79 14.11
N ASN A 100 4.09 12.72 14.80
CA ASN A 100 4.73 11.40 14.79
C ASN A 100 4.03 10.40 13.86
N LYS A 101 3.08 10.87 13.04
CA LYS A 101 2.37 10.00 12.08
C LYS A 101 3.37 9.26 11.20
N LEU A 102 3.16 7.96 11.05
CA LEU A 102 4.10 7.12 10.32
C LEU A 102 4.07 7.37 8.81
N LEU A 103 2.93 7.81 8.28
CA LEU A 103 2.69 8.07 6.86
C LEU A 103 1.89 9.36 6.70
N PRO A 104 1.98 10.03 5.54
CA PRO A 104 1.15 11.20 5.24
C PRO A 104 -0.34 10.87 5.03
N SER A 105 -0.69 9.59 4.92
CA SER A 105 -2.05 9.08 4.74
C SER A 105 -2.07 7.57 5.05
N ASN A 106 -3.21 7.06 5.51
CA ASN A 106 -3.43 5.62 5.65
C ASN A 106 -4.01 4.97 4.38
N VAL A 107 -4.42 5.75 3.39
CA VAL A 107 -5.10 5.25 2.19
C VAL A 107 -4.21 5.47 0.96
N PRO A 108 -3.63 4.41 0.37
CA PRO A 108 -2.86 4.53 -0.86
C PRO A 108 -3.78 4.65 -2.08
N GLU A 109 -3.25 5.14 -3.19
CA GLU A 109 -3.74 4.79 -4.52
C GLU A 109 -2.79 3.73 -5.06
N GLY A 110 -3.27 2.49 -5.19
CA GLY A 110 -2.43 1.37 -5.63
C GLY A 110 -2.10 1.36 -7.13
N SER A 111 -2.32 2.46 -7.87
CA SER A 111 -2.16 2.47 -9.32
C SER A 111 -0.72 2.58 -9.79
N PHE A 112 0.18 3.08 -8.94
CA PHE A 112 1.59 3.22 -9.25
C PHE A 112 2.43 2.85 -8.02
N ILE A 113 3.30 1.86 -8.18
CA ILE A 113 4.16 1.35 -7.10
C ILE A 113 5.58 1.17 -7.65
N VAL A 114 6.58 1.69 -6.96
CA VAL A 114 8.00 1.52 -7.29
C VAL A 114 8.68 0.83 -6.11
N ARG A 115 9.45 -0.24 -6.34
CA ARG A 115 10.03 -1.06 -5.27
C ARG A 115 11.45 -1.46 -5.56
N ALA A 116 12.29 -1.42 -4.55
CA ALA A 116 13.47 -2.27 -4.42
C ALA A 116 13.06 -3.60 -3.78
N HIS A 117 13.66 -4.71 -4.22
CA HIS A 117 13.38 -6.05 -3.67
C HIS A 117 14.29 -6.35 -2.48
N THR A 118 14.18 -5.53 -1.44
CA THR A 118 14.84 -5.71 -0.13
C THR A 118 14.04 -6.68 0.76
N PRO A 119 14.63 -7.24 1.83
CA PRO A 119 13.90 -8.09 2.77
C PRO A 119 12.64 -7.45 3.36
N MET A 120 12.69 -6.17 3.77
CA MET A 120 11.54 -5.48 4.37
C MET A 120 10.44 -5.16 3.35
N SER A 121 10.81 -4.64 2.17
CA SER A 121 9.89 -4.45 1.03
C SER A 121 9.18 -5.73 0.60
N ASN A 122 9.92 -6.85 0.53
CA ASN A 122 9.37 -8.15 0.14
C ASN A 122 8.45 -8.72 1.24
N LEU A 123 8.83 -8.59 2.51
CA LEU A 123 8.01 -8.99 3.65
C LEU A 123 6.70 -8.19 3.69
N PHE A 124 6.77 -6.86 3.60
CA PHE A 124 5.60 -5.99 3.53
C PHE A 124 4.66 -6.42 2.40
N SER A 125 5.23 -6.65 1.21
CA SER A 125 4.47 -7.08 0.03
C SER A 125 3.74 -8.41 0.23
N CYS A 126 4.40 -9.39 0.87
CA CYS A 126 3.80 -10.69 1.18
C CYS A 126 2.67 -10.55 2.22
N LEU A 127 2.91 -9.80 3.30
CA LEU A 127 1.90 -9.57 4.33
C LEU A 127 0.68 -8.83 3.75
N TRP A 128 0.91 -7.83 2.90
CA TRP A 128 -0.19 -7.08 2.28
C TRP A 128 -1.00 -7.96 1.33
N PHE A 129 -0.32 -8.84 0.57
CA PHE A 129 -0.99 -9.84 -0.26
C PHE A 129 -1.86 -10.78 0.57
N ASN A 130 -1.35 -11.28 1.71
CA ASN A 130 -2.13 -12.14 2.61
C ASN A 130 -3.42 -11.48 3.08
N GLU A 131 -3.39 -10.19 3.41
CA GLU A 131 -4.57 -9.45 3.84
C GLU A 131 -5.58 -9.23 2.70
N VAL A 132 -5.08 -8.90 1.51
CA VAL A 132 -5.89 -8.75 0.28
C VAL A 132 -6.57 -10.07 -0.11
N GLU A 133 -5.90 -11.20 0.11
CA GLU A 133 -6.47 -12.53 -0.13
C GLU A 133 -7.37 -13.01 1.02
N ARG A 134 -7.08 -12.65 2.27
CA ARG A 134 -7.89 -13.08 3.40
C ARG A 134 -9.28 -12.44 3.39
N PHE A 135 -9.35 -11.13 3.14
CA PHE A 135 -10.58 -10.35 3.24
C PHE A 135 -11.01 -9.82 1.87
N THR A 136 -11.22 -8.51 1.77
CA THR A 136 -11.57 -7.86 0.51
C THR A 136 -10.31 -7.63 -0.33
N PRO A 137 -10.40 -7.74 -1.67
CA PRO A 137 -9.28 -7.41 -2.55
C PRO A 137 -9.06 -5.88 -2.67
N ARG A 138 -9.74 -5.06 -1.85
CA ARG A 138 -9.61 -3.62 -1.80
C ARG A 138 -8.35 -3.28 -1.00
N ASP A 139 -7.27 -3.10 -1.74
CA ASP A 139 -5.92 -2.87 -1.20
C ASP A 139 -5.83 -1.63 -0.30
N GLN A 140 -6.70 -0.64 -0.51
CA GLN A 140 -6.87 0.53 0.34
C GLN A 140 -7.29 0.24 1.79
N LEU A 141 -8.05 -0.84 2.03
CA LEU A 141 -8.51 -1.19 3.38
C LEU A 141 -7.42 -1.88 4.20
N SER A 142 -6.56 -2.67 3.54
CA SER A 142 -5.54 -3.47 4.23
C SER A 142 -4.17 -2.80 4.36
N PHE A 143 -3.87 -1.78 3.54
CA PHE A 143 -2.53 -1.19 3.46
C PHE A 143 -2.04 -0.62 4.80
N ALA A 144 -2.79 0.30 5.42
CA ALA A 144 -2.35 0.94 6.65
C ALA A 144 -2.22 -0.04 7.80
N TYR A 145 -3.18 -0.97 7.95
CA TYR A 145 -3.08 -2.03 8.95
C TYR A 145 -1.79 -2.85 8.75
N THR A 146 -1.52 -3.28 7.51
CA THR A 146 -0.31 -4.08 7.21
C THR A 146 0.95 -3.31 7.55
N TYR A 147 1.02 -2.02 7.16
CA TYR A 147 2.17 -1.17 7.40
C TYR A 147 2.40 -0.90 8.91
N GLN A 148 1.33 -0.53 9.63
CA GLN A 148 1.38 -0.27 11.07
C GLN A 148 1.77 -1.54 11.84
N LYS A 149 1.20 -2.70 11.49
CA LYS A 149 1.54 -3.98 12.09
C LYS A 149 3.00 -4.34 11.86
N LEU A 150 3.49 -4.22 10.62
CA LEU A 150 4.90 -4.49 10.28
C LEU A 150 5.84 -3.61 11.12
N ARG A 151 5.56 -2.31 11.22
CA ARG A 151 6.35 -1.36 12.02
C ARG A 151 6.33 -1.70 13.50
N ARG A 152 5.16 -2.07 14.04
CA ARG A 152 4.99 -2.45 15.46
C ARG A 152 5.72 -3.75 15.81
N THR A 153 5.72 -4.73 14.92
CA THR A 153 6.33 -6.05 15.19
C THR A 153 7.80 -6.14 14.82
N ASN A 154 8.37 -5.12 14.15
CA ASN A 154 9.77 -5.06 13.75
C ASN A 154 10.39 -3.70 14.11
N PRO A 155 10.46 -3.33 15.40
CA PRO A 155 10.92 -2.00 15.81
C PRO A 155 12.37 -1.70 15.39
N ASP A 156 13.24 -2.72 15.39
CA ASP A 156 14.67 -2.59 15.10
C ASP A 156 15.01 -2.67 13.61
N LYS A 157 14.01 -2.95 12.76
CA LYS A 157 14.18 -3.08 11.30
C LYS A 157 13.30 -2.06 10.59
N PRO A 158 13.80 -0.84 10.33
CA PRO A 158 13.00 0.18 9.67
C PRO A 158 12.61 -0.25 8.25
N PHE A 159 11.42 0.15 7.84
CA PHE A 159 10.91 -0.01 6.47
C PHE A 159 10.73 1.37 5.86
N TYR A 160 11.59 1.72 4.90
CA TYR A 160 11.65 3.08 4.35
C TYR A 160 10.69 3.24 3.16
N LEU A 161 9.45 3.59 3.48
CA LEU A 161 8.38 3.79 2.50
C LEU A 161 8.16 5.28 2.18
N ASN A 162 8.05 5.58 0.89
CA ASN A 162 7.69 6.89 0.33
C ASN A 162 6.25 6.88 -0.17
N MET A 163 5.35 7.54 0.54
CA MET A 163 4.01 7.79 0.04
C MET A 163 3.93 9.20 -0.55
N PHE A 164 3.70 9.30 -1.85
CA PHE A 164 3.75 10.58 -2.58
C PHE A 164 2.38 11.00 -3.09
N LYS A 165 2.12 12.31 -3.10
CA LYS A 165 0.90 12.86 -3.68
C LYS A 165 1.00 12.86 -5.21
N VAL A 166 -0.08 12.44 -5.87
CA VAL A 166 -0.27 12.67 -7.30
C VAL A 166 -1.04 13.97 -7.44
N LYS A 167 -0.48 14.97 -8.11
CA LYS A 167 -1.24 16.18 -8.45
C LYS A 167 -2.30 15.80 -9.49
N LYS A 168 -3.57 16.13 -9.25
CA LYS A 168 -4.54 16.21 -10.33
C LYS A 168 -4.05 17.30 -11.28
N LEU A 169 -3.92 16.96 -12.56
CA LEU A 169 -3.85 17.96 -13.63
C LEU A 169 -5.22 18.63 -13.75
#